data_AF-A0A397EXI4-F1
#
_entry.id   AF-A0A397EXI4-F1
#
_cell.length_a   1.000
_cell.length_b   1.000
_cell.length_c   1.000
_cell.angle_alpha   90.00
_cell.angle_beta   90.00
_cell.angle_gamma   90.00
#
_symmetry.space_group_name_H-M   'P 1'
#
loop_
_entity.id
_entity.type
_entity.pdbx_description
1 polymer ?
#
loop_
_entity_poly.entity_id
_entity_poly.type
_entity_poly.pdbx_seq_one_letter_code
_entity_poly.pdbx_strand_id
1 'polypeptide(L)'
;MNTSAKNMSKRRRLRRGTAADSNDDDVDLTEDEPEPSIHATECTICCEKCVTSGEHRLASLACGHLFGQSCIERWVKQSKTCPVCSQAVKRNDVRVLFTDSVSVVDNSRQEEFNQKYLAEKAARSAIEMEVAKLKLQHAALQLECDKHKNRVMELLEENSMLKSMALPPPPPSSSQSAARPATWAYAKFASIVCSDSRVCAISLRGDLLGVGTKLGPDSHGLLQVSLLDIQHRASIPLHRLAIRDVAVSADSKYVATTAMDGKLHIVRTSMT
;
A
#
# COMPACT_ATOMS: atom_id res chain seq x y z
N MET A 1 -55.33 23.78 -44.18
CA MET A 1 -56.06 22.51 -43.93
C MET A 1 -55.42 21.42 -44.78
N ASN A 2 -54.95 20.33 -44.14
CA ASN A 2 -54.46 19.06 -44.71
C ASN A 2 -53.22 19.11 -45.64
N THR A 3 -52.25 18.19 -45.63
CA THR A 3 -52.14 16.80 -45.11
C THR A 3 -50.68 16.38 -44.90
N SER A 4 -50.45 15.52 -43.89
CA SER A 4 -49.48 14.43 -43.75
C SER A 4 -48.35 14.22 -44.77
N ALA A 5 -47.12 14.04 -44.26
CA ALA A 5 -46.15 13.07 -44.78
C ALA A 5 -45.32 12.45 -43.64
N LYS A 6 -45.16 11.12 -43.75
CA LYS A 6 -44.58 10.16 -42.80
C LYS A 6 -43.05 10.22 -42.77
N ASN A 7 -42.43 9.79 -41.66
CA ASN A 7 -41.37 8.78 -41.80
C ASN A 7 -41.17 7.92 -40.53
N MET A 8 -41.35 6.62 -40.70
CA MET A 8 -40.99 5.53 -39.78
C MET A 8 -39.61 4.99 -40.16
N SER A 9 -38.76 4.68 -39.17
CA SER A 9 -37.72 3.60 -39.17
C SER A 9 -36.79 3.83 -37.96
N LYS A 10 -36.32 2.87 -37.15
CA LYS A 10 -36.39 1.40 -37.08
C LYS A 10 -36.05 1.04 -35.62
N ARG A 11 -36.99 0.53 -34.82
CA ARG A 11 -36.66 -0.11 -33.54
C ARG A 11 -36.33 -1.58 -33.80
N ARG A 12 -35.03 -1.91 -33.92
CA ARG A 12 -34.56 -3.30 -33.89
C ARG A 12 -34.61 -3.78 -32.43
N ARG A 13 -35.64 -4.56 -32.09
CA ARG A 13 -35.64 -5.42 -30.90
C ARG A 13 -34.78 -6.64 -31.19
N LEU A 14 -33.63 -6.76 -30.52
CA LEU A 14 -32.93 -8.04 -30.37
C LEU A 14 -33.21 -8.53 -28.95
N ARG A 15 -34.00 -9.60 -28.85
CA ARG A 15 -34.11 -10.40 -27.63
C ARG A 15 -33.03 -11.49 -27.69
N ARG A 16 -32.16 -11.54 -26.69
CA ARG A 16 -31.55 -12.80 -26.24
C ARG A 16 -31.37 -12.71 -24.73
N GLY A 17 -32.14 -13.49 -24.00
CA GLY A 17 -31.98 -13.66 -22.57
C GLY A 17 -30.92 -14.73 -22.28
N THR A 18 -30.12 -14.48 -21.25
CA THR A 18 -29.58 -15.47 -20.31
C THR A 18 -29.31 -14.75 -18.99
N ALA A 19 -29.72 -15.37 -17.90
CA ALA A 19 -29.73 -14.86 -16.54
C ALA A 19 -28.33 -14.75 -15.90
N ALA A 20 -28.16 -13.77 -15.01
CA ALA A 20 -27.59 -13.88 -13.65
C ALA A 20 -26.84 -12.60 -13.22
N ASP A 21 -27.05 -12.21 -11.97
CA ASP A 21 -26.31 -11.28 -11.10
C ASP A 21 -26.38 -9.75 -11.30
N SER A 22 -27.34 -9.17 -10.58
CA SER A 22 -27.16 -8.18 -9.50
C SER A 22 -26.01 -7.16 -9.61
N ASN A 23 -26.33 -5.96 -10.09
CA ASN A 23 -26.59 -4.78 -9.25
C ASN A 23 -26.91 -3.61 -10.19
N ASP A 24 -28.20 -3.24 -10.22
CA ASP A 24 -28.69 -2.01 -10.81
C ASP A 24 -28.17 -0.82 -9.97
N ASP A 25 -27.08 -0.21 -10.42
CA ASP A 25 -26.89 1.23 -10.31
C ASP A 25 -26.93 1.78 -11.73
N ASP A 26 -28.14 1.80 -12.32
CA ASP A 26 -28.45 2.60 -13.50
C ASP A 26 -28.28 4.06 -13.08
N VAL A 27 -27.04 4.55 -13.18
CA VAL A 27 -26.74 5.98 -13.08
C VAL A 27 -27.41 6.60 -14.29
N ASP A 28 -28.62 7.09 -14.07
CA ASP A 28 -29.32 7.96 -14.99
C ASP A 28 -28.44 9.19 -15.22
N LEU A 29 -27.63 9.12 -16.29
CA LEU A 29 -26.93 10.24 -16.88
C LEU A 29 -27.95 11.08 -17.65
N THR A 30 -29.01 11.52 -16.97
CA THR A 30 -29.66 12.75 -17.38
C THR A 30 -28.59 13.82 -17.22
N GLU A 31 -27.94 14.12 -18.34
CA GLU A 31 -27.11 15.30 -18.52
C GLU A 31 -28.00 16.48 -18.09
N ASP A 32 -27.89 16.88 -16.81
CA ASP A 32 -28.24 18.21 -16.36
C ASP A 32 -27.33 19.13 -17.16
N GLU A 33 -27.77 19.48 -18.38
CA GLU A 33 -27.23 20.58 -19.16
C GLU A 33 -27.09 21.73 -18.17
N PRO A 34 -25.86 22.15 -17.83
CA PRO A 34 -25.66 23.17 -16.83
C PRO A 34 -26.35 24.41 -17.37
N GLU A 35 -27.49 24.77 -16.78
CA GLU A 35 -28.21 25.98 -17.17
C GLU A 35 -27.16 27.11 -17.15
N PRO A 36 -26.82 27.69 -18.32
CA PRO A 36 -25.74 28.64 -18.40
C PRO A 36 -26.08 29.76 -17.45
N SER A 37 -25.23 30.00 -16.45
CA SER A 37 -25.44 31.01 -15.42
C SER A 37 -25.74 32.36 -16.10
N ILE A 38 -27.04 32.69 -16.19
CA ILE A 38 -27.58 33.75 -17.07
C ILE A 38 -27.02 35.14 -16.69
N HIS A 39 -26.49 35.25 -15.47
CA HIS A 39 -25.96 36.46 -14.87
C HIS A 39 -24.67 37.00 -15.49
N ALA A 40 -23.88 36.19 -16.22
CA ALA A 40 -22.61 36.67 -16.79
C ALA A 40 -22.81 37.72 -17.91
N THR A 41 -24.01 37.78 -18.49
CA THR A 41 -24.34 38.71 -19.59
C THR A 41 -25.38 39.77 -19.17
N GLU A 42 -25.76 39.84 -17.90
CA GLU A 42 -26.70 40.83 -17.39
C GLU A 42 -25.97 42.10 -16.95
N CYS A 43 -26.46 43.25 -17.40
CA CYS A 43 -25.90 44.54 -17.04
C CYS A 43 -26.26 44.87 -15.59
N THR A 44 -25.27 44.98 -14.70
CA THR A 44 -25.49 45.27 -13.27
C THR A 44 -26.02 46.69 -12.98
N ILE A 45 -26.07 47.58 -13.99
CA ILE A 45 -26.60 48.96 -13.84
C ILE A 45 -28.11 49.01 -14.07
N CYS A 46 -28.63 48.29 -15.08
CA CYS A 46 -30.06 48.29 -15.43
C CYS A 46 -30.76 46.93 -15.22
N CYS A 47 -30.00 45.89 -14.85
CA CYS A 47 -30.47 44.53 -14.68
C CYS A 47 -31.10 43.89 -15.94
N GLU A 48 -30.73 44.38 -17.13
CA GLU A 48 -31.17 43.84 -18.42
C GLU A 48 -30.07 43.01 -19.09
N LYS A 49 -30.44 42.07 -19.95
CA LYS A 49 -29.50 41.26 -20.74
C LYS A 49 -28.76 42.13 -21.77
N CYS A 50 -27.44 41.99 -21.82
CA CYS A 50 -26.63 42.62 -22.85
C CYS A 50 -26.83 41.92 -24.20
N VAL A 51 -26.85 42.69 -25.28
CA VAL A 51 -27.05 42.18 -26.65
C VAL A 51 -25.71 42.10 -27.40
N THR A 52 -25.61 41.25 -28.44
CA THR A 52 -24.40 41.17 -29.27
C THR A 52 -24.27 42.36 -30.23
N SER A 53 -25.39 43.01 -30.58
CA SER A 53 -25.45 44.14 -31.51
C SER A 53 -26.33 45.26 -30.96
N GLY A 54 -25.97 46.51 -31.23
CA GLY A 54 -26.69 47.71 -30.78
C GLY A 54 -25.93 48.54 -29.73
N GLU A 55 -26.65 49.40 -29.01
CA GLU A 55 -26.05 50.31 -28.03
C GLU A 55 -25.82 49.65 -26.67
N HIS A 56 -26.59 48.61 -26.33
CA HIS A 56 -26.50 47.91 -25.05
C HIS A 56 -25.67 46.63 -25.13
N ARG A 57 -24.51 46.70 -25.79
CA ARG A 57 -23.60 45.57 -25.96
C ARG A 57 -22.81 45.25 -24.71
N LEU A 58 -22.40 44.00 -24.53
CA LEU A 58 -21.55 43.64 -23.41
C LEU A 58 -20.20 44.38 -23.51
N ALA A 59 -19.83 45.10 -22.46
CA ALA A 59 -18.61 45.88 -22.37
C ALA A 59 -17.93 45.67 -21.03
N SER A 60 -16.61 45.59 -21.03
CA SER A 60 -15.78 45.53 -19.84
C SER A 60 -15.09 46.86 -19.57
N LEU A 61 -14.86 47.13 -18.29
CA LEU A 61 -13.91 48.16 -17.86
C LEU A 61 -12.50 47.56 -17.72
N ALA A 62 -11.48 48.42 -17.62
CA ALA A 62 -10.10 47.99 -17.34
C ALA A 62 -9.95 47.17 -16.04
N CYS A 63 -10.88 47.31 -15.09
CA CYS A 63 -10.93 46.51 -13.86
C CYS A 63 -11.55 45.11 -14.04
N GLY A 64 -12.06 44.76 -15.23
CA GLY A 64 -12.62 43.44 -15.54
C GLY A 64 -14.13 43.29 -15.35
N HIS A 65 -14.81 44.24 -14.70
CA HIS A 65 -16.27 44.17 -14.51
C HIS A 65 -17.04 44.45 -15.80
N LEU A 66 -18.17 43.74 -15.98
CA LEU A 66 -18.99 43.73 -17.19
C LEU A 66 -20.29 44.54 -17.01
N PHE A 67 -20.68 45.26 -18.06
CA PHE A 67 -21.87 46.10 -18.12
C PHE A 67 -22.37 46.21 -19.56
N GLY A 68 -23.59 46.70 -19.75
CA GLY A 68 -24.04 47.15 -21.07
C GLY A 68 -23.37 48.47 -21.46
N GLN A 69 -22.87 48.56 -22.71
CA GLN A 69 -22.06 49.65 -23.24
C GLN A 69 -22.72 51.02 -23.01
N SER A 70 -23.98 51.19 -23.41
CA SER A 70 -24.72 52.44 -23.23
C SER A 70 -24.87 52.86 -21.76
N CYS A 71 -25.04 51.90 -20.85
CA CYS A 71 -25.17 52.17 -19.42
C CYS A 71 -23.83 52.60 -18.81
N ILE A 72 -22.75 51.87 -19.10
CA ILE A 72 -21.45 52.20 -18.53
C ILE A 72 -20.88 53.49 -19.13
N GLU A 73 -21.11 53.77 -20.41
CA GLU A 73 -20.72 55.04 -21.02
C GLU A 73 -21.45 56.24 -20.38
N ARG A 74 -22.74 56.08 -20.05
CA ARG A 74 -23.51 57.11 -19.34
C ARG A 74 -22.98 57.29 -17.92
N TRP A 75 -22.69 56.20 -17.22
CA TRP A 75 -22.11 56.24 -15.88
C TRP A 75 -20.76 56.95 -15.86
N VAL A 76 -19.82 56.56 -16.73
CA VAL A 76 -18.47 57.15 -16.79
C VAL A 76 -18.49 58.63 -17.19
N LYS A 77 -19.55 59.12 -17.84
CA LYS A 77 -19.74 60.55 -18.07
C LYS A 77 -20.05 61.32 -16.79
N GLN A 78 -20.79 60.72 -15.84
CA GLN A 78 -21.22 61.34 -14.58
C GLN A 78 -20.25 61.04 -13.41
N SER A 79 -19.86 59.78 -13.24
CA SER A 79 -19.00 59.28 -12.18
C SER A 79 -17.77 58.59 -12.80
N LYS A 80 -16.56 59.04 -12.44
CA LYS A 80 -15.30 58.48 -12.94
C LYS A 80 -14.86 57.22 -12.20
N THR A 81 -15.80 56.38 -11.80
CA THR A 81 -15.56 55.18 -10.99
C THR A 81 -16.36 53.98 -11.50
N CYS A 82 -15.85 52.77 -11.26
CA CYS A 82 -16.57 51.53 -11.54
C CYS A 82 -17.74 51.35 -10.55
N PRO A 83 -18.97 51.02 -11.00
CA PRO A 83 -20.11 50.77 -10.12
C PRO A 83 -19.92 49.61 -9.12
N VAL A 84 -19.06 48.63 -9.45
CA VAL A 84 -18.88 47.42 -8.64
C VAL A 84 -17.73 47.57 -7.64
N CYS A 85 -16.55 47.99 -8.10
CA CYS A 85 -15.34 48.05 -7.26
C CYS A 85 -14.86 49.47 -6.91
N SER A 86 -15.55 50.52 -7.36
CA SER A 86 -15.19 51.93 -7.15
C SER A 86 -13.82 52.38 -7.68
N GLN A 87 -13.12 51.52 -8.42
CA GLN A 87 -11.84 51.88 -9.04
C GLN A 87 -12.02 53.02 -10.05
N ALA A 88 -11.06 53.94 -10.14
CA ALA A 88 -11.12 55.08 -11.06
C ALA A 88 -11.13 54.62 -12.53
N VAL A 89 -12.00 55.22 -13.34
CA VAL A 89 -12.26 54.84 -14.74
C VAL A 89 -12.16 56.06 -15.66
N LYS A 90 -11.43 55.91 -16.76
CA LYS A 90 -11.35 56.88 -17.87
C LYS A 90 -12.32 56.48 -18.97
N ARG A 91 -12.70 57.44 -19.84
CA ARG A 91 -13.61 57.17 -20.97
C ARG A 91 -13.08 56.11 -21.93
N ASN A 92 -11.76 56.04 -22.11
CA ASN A 92 -11.10 55.07 -23.00
C ASN A 92 -10.96 53.67 -22.37
N ASP A 93 -11.37 53.49 -21.11
CA ASP A 93 -11.27 52.19 -20.43
C ASP A 93 -12.48 51.28 -20.73
N VAL A 94 -13.52 51.81 -21.39
CA VAL A 94 -14.69 51.04 -21.81
C VAL A 94 -14.34 50.26 -23.08
N ARG A 95 -14.41 48.94 -23.01
CA ARG A 95 -14.08 48.02 -24.12
C ARG A 95 -15.26 47.11 -24.42
N VAL A 96 -15.78 47.17 -25.64
CA VAL A 96 -16.87 46.29 -26.08
C VAL A 96 -16.31 44.89 -26.33
N LEU A 97 -17.00 43.87 -25.82
CA LEU A 97 -16.68 42.46 -26.06
C LEU A 97 -17.50 41.96 -27.25
N PHE A 98 -16.81 41.47 -28.29
CA PHE A 98 -17.44 40.84 -29.45
C PHE A 98 -17.39 39.33 -29.27
N THR A 99 -18.37 38.80 -28.54
CA THR A 99 -18.50 37.37 -28.29
C THR A 99 -19.98 36.99 -28.27
N ASP A 100 -20.28 35.80 -28.79
CA ASP A 100 -21.65 35.29 -28.89
C ASP A 100 -22.08 34.57 -27.62
N SER A 101 -21.13 34.14 -26.78
CA SER A 101 -21.38 33.51 -25.49
C SER A 101 -20.29 33.86 -24.47
N VAL A 102 -20.73 34.17 -23.26
CA VAL A 102 -19.86 34.29 -22.07
C VAL A 102 -20.56 33.52 -20.96
N SER A 103 -19.92 32.45 -20.51
CA SER A 103 -20.38 31.68 -19.35
C SER A 103 -19.21 31.50 -18.39
N VAL A 104 -19.50 31.59 -17.11
CA VAL A 104 -18.58 31.19 -16.05
C VAL A 104 -18.98 29.80 -15.62
N VAL A 105 -18.12 28.83 -15.88
CA VAL A 105 -18.31 27.44 -15.47
C VAL A 105 -17.45 27.20 -14.24
N ASP A 106 -18.07 26.85 -13.12
CA ASP A 106 -17.34 26.37 -11.95
C ASP A 106 -16.77 24.99 -12.26
N ASN A 107 -15.46 24.93 -12.48
CA ASN A 107 -14.74 23.71 -12.78
C ASN A 107 -14.05 23.09 -11.55
N SER A 108 -14.28 23.63 -10.34
CA SER A 108 -13.55 23.24 -9.13
C SER A 108 -13.71 21.75 -8.81
N ARG A 109 -14.95 21.25 -8.85
CA ARG A 109 -15.23 19.82 -8.62
C ARG A 109 -14.60 18.92 -9.69
N GLN A 110 -14.63 19.35 -10.95
CA GLN A 110 -14.04 18.60 -12.04
C GLN A 110 -12.51 18.50 -11.90
N GLU A 111 -11.87 19.60 -11.49
CA GLU A 111 -10.43 19.62 -11.21
C GLU A 111 -10.08 18.72 -10.02
N GLU A 112 -10.85 18.76 -8.93
CA GLU A 112 -10.65 17.86 -7.78
C GLU A 112 -10.75 16.39 -8.19
N PHE A 113 -11.76 16.01 -8.99
CA PHE A 113 -11.89 14.64 -9.48
C PHE A 113 -10.73 14.25 -10.41
N ASN A 114 -10.33 15.14 -11.31
CA ASN A 114 -9.18 14.90 -12.20
C ASN A 114 -7.89 14.69 -11.39
N GLN A 115 -7.66 15.48 -10.34
CA GLN A 115 -6.50 15.31 -9.47
C GLN A 115 -6.53 13.97 -8.72
N LYS A 116 -7.68 13.60 -8.14
CA LYS A 116 -7.86 12.29 -7.48
C LYS A 116 -7.63 11.13 -8.45
N TYR A 117 -8.16 11.23 -9.67
CA TYR A 117 -7.95 10.23 -10.71
C TYR A 117 -6.47 10.08 -11.09
N LEU A 118 -5.76 11.19 -11.28
CA LEU A 118 -4.33 11.15 -11.63
C LEU A 118 -3.48 10.58 -10.49
N ALA A 119 -3.77 10.94 -9.25
CA ALA A 119 -3.09 10.42 -8.07
C ALA A 119 -3.32 8.90 -7.93
N GLU A 120 -4.57 8.45 -8.06
CA GLU A 120 -4.92 7.03 -8.00
C GLU A 120 -4.26 6.25 -9.15
N LYS A 121 -4.26 6.78 -10.36
CA LYS A 121 -3.61 6.17 -11.52
C LYS A 121 -2.09 6.03 -11.32
N ALA A 122 -1.44 7.04 -10.73
CA ALA A 122 -0.03 6.98 -10.41
C ALA A 122 0.27 5.95 -9.31
N ALA A 123 -0.54 5.91 -8.25
CA ALA A 123 -0.43 4.93 -7.18
C ALA A 123 -0.60 3.49 -7.70
N ARG A 124 -1.62 3.27 -8.54
CA ARG A 124 -1.87 1.98 -9.20
C ARG A 124 -0.68 1.54 -10.05
N SER A 125 -0.15 2.43 -10.90
CA SER A 125 1.00 2.11 -11.75
C SER A 125 2.26 1.77 -10.93
N ALA A 126 2.49 2.46 -9.81
CA ALA A 126 3.61 2.17 -8.91
C ALA A 126 3.48 0.79 -8.25
N ILE A 127 2.29 0.42 -7.77
CA ILE A 127 2.02 -0.88 -7.18
C ILE A 127 2.15 -1.99 -8.24
N GLU A 128 1.60 -1.79 -9.44
CA GLU A 128 1.71 -2.75 -10.54
C GLU A 128 3.18 -3.01 -10.93
N MET A 129 4.02 -1.96 -10.94
CA MET A 129 5.46 -2.09 -11.17
C MET A 129 6.16 -2.87 -10.06
N GLU A 130 5.85 -2.60 -8.78
CA GLU A 130 6.46 -3.34 -7.67
C GLU A 130 6.02 -4.81 -7.67
N VAL A 131 4.75 -5.09 -7.98
CA VAL A 131 4.24 -6.45 -8.15
C VAL A 131 4.98 -7.17 -9.27
N ALA A 132 5.22 -6.52 -10.41
CA ALA A 132 5.97 -7.12 -11.52
C ALA A 132 7.42 -7.45 -11.12
N LYS A 133 8.08 -6.54 -10.39
CA LYS A 133 9.43 -6.73 -9.88
C LYS A 133 9.52 -7.87 -8.86
N LEU A 134 8.61 -7.91 -7.88
CA LEU A 134 8.58 -8.98 -6.88
C LEU A 134 8.29 -10.35 -7.53
N LYS A 135 7.39 -10.41 -8.51
CA LYS A 135 7.13 -11.64 -9.28
C LYS A 135 8.39 -12.13 -10.00
N LEU A 136 9.16 -11.23 -10.60
CA LEU A 136 10.41 -11.58 -11.26
C LEU A 136 11.46 -12.13 -10.26
N GLN A 137 11.62 -11.47 -9.11
CA GLN A 137 12.51 -11.93 -8.05
C GLN A 137 12.10 -13.29 -7.49
N HIS A 138 10.81 -13.50 -7.26
CA HIS A 138 10.27 -14.78 -6.80
C HIS A 138 10.57 -15.89 -7.81
N ALA A 139 10.33 -15.65 -9.11
CA ALA A 139 10.62 -16.62 -10.15
C ALA A 139 12.11 -16.99 -10.22
N ALA A 140 13.01 -16.02 -10.04
CA ALA A 140 14.45 -16.26 -10.00
C ALA A 140 14.87 -17.14 -8.81
N LEU A 141 14.40 -16.81 -7.60
CA LEU A 141 14.67 -17.60 -6.40
C LEU A 141 14.07 -19.00 -6.47
N GLN A 142 12.89 -19.14 -7.09
CA GLN A 142 12.24 -20.43 -7.29
C GLN A 142 13.07 -21.32 -8.21
N LEU A 143 13.63 -20.76 -9.28
CA LEU A 143 14.56 -21.47 -10.15
C LEU A 143 15.84 -21.93 -9.42
N GLU A 144 16.38 -21.10 -8.52
CA GLU A 144 17.53 -21.48 -7.68
C GLU A 144 17.18 -22.60 -6.70
N CYS A 145 16.03 -22.50 -6.04
CA CYS A 145 15.51 -23.57 -5.17
C CYS A 145 15.41 -24.89 -5.92
N ASP A 146 14.87 -24.87 -7.14
CA ASP A 146 14.69 -26.08 -7.94
C ASP A 146 16.03 -26.65 -8.43
N LYS A 147 17.01 -25.81 -8.77
CA LYS A 147 18.39 -26.26 -9.04
C LYS A 147 19.01 -26.97 -7.83
N HIS A 148 18.86 -26.40 -6.63
CA HIS A 148 19.39 -27.02 -5.42
C HIS A 148 18.68 -28.33 -5.08
N LYS A 149 17.36 -28.41 -5.25
CA LYS A 149 16.60 -29.67 -5.08
C LYS A 149 17.11 -30.76 -6.03
N ASN A 150 17.28 -30.43 -7.31
CA ASN A 150 17.81 -31.38 -8.29
C ASN A 150 19.21 -31.86 -7.91
N ARG A 151 20.09 -30.95 -7.48
CA ARG A 151 21.44 -31.33 -7.02
C ARG A 151 21.42 -32.24 -5.81
N VAL A 152 20.52 -32.01 -4.85
CA VAL A 152 20.34 -32.89 -3.69
C VAL A 152 19.86 -34.27 -4.14
N MET A 153 18.91 -34.35 -5.06
CA MET A 153 18.44 -35.64 -5.59
C MET A 153 19.56 -36.43 -6.27
N GLU A 154 20.36 -35.79 -7.14
CA GLU A 154 21.53 -36.41 -7.78
C GLU A 154 22.52 -36.97 -6.75
N LEU A 155 22.88 -36.18 -5.73
CA LEU A 155 23.80 -36.62 -4.68
C LEU A 155 23.25 -37.77 -3.83
N LEU A 156 21.92 -37.83 -3.64
CA LEU A 156 21.28 -38.94 -2.94
C LEU A 156 21.32 -40.22 -3.79
N GLU A 157 21.09 -40.12 -5.09
CA GLU A 157 21.23 -41.24 -6.02
C GLU A 157 22.68 -41.76 -6.07
N GLU A 158 23.66 -40.88 -6.20
CA GLU A 158 25.09 -41.23 -6.15
C GLU A 158 25.45 -41.96 -4.84
N ASN A 159 25.00 -41.45 -3.68
CA ASN A 159 25.20 -42.11 -2.39
C ASN A 159 24.53 -43.48 -2.32
N SER A 160 23.34 -43.65 -2.90
CA SER A 160 22.65 -44.94 -2.94
C SER A 160 23.42 -45.98 -3.75
N MET A 161 24.02 -45.57 -4.87
CA MET A 161 24.86 -46.41 -5.74
C MET A 161 26.18 -46.78 -5.07
N LEU A 162 26.84 -45.82 -4.40
CA LEU A 162 28.08 -46.10 -3.66
C LEU A 162 27.84 -47.05 -2.48
N LYS A 163 26.69 -46.95 -1.80
CA LYS A 163 26.28 -47.88 -0.74
C LYS A 163 26.03 -49.30 -1.26
N SER A 164 25.52 -49.47 -2.48
CA SER A 164 25.31 -50.79 -3.08
C SER A 164 26.58 -51.41 -3.66
N MET A 165 27.63 -50.61 -3.93
CA MET A 165 28.96 -51.08 -4.36
C MET A 165 29.91 -51.45 -3.20
N ALA A 166 29.54 -51.21 -1.94
CA ALA A 166 30.31 -51.69 -0.79
C ALA A 166 30.25 -53.24 -0.70
N LEU A 167 31.43 -53.86 -0.78
CA LEU A 167 31.75 -55.30 -0.92
C LEU A 167 31.28 -56.22 0.25
N PRO A 168 31.26 -57.56 0.03
CA PRO A 168 30.59 -58.58 0.85
C PRO A 168 31.16 -58.73 2.28
N PRO A 169 30.41 -59.38 3.20
CA PRO A 169 30.87 -59.58 4.57
C PRO A 169 32.21 -60.35 4.63
N PRO A 170 33.12 -60.02 5.56
CA PRO A 170 34.37 -60.74 5.74
C PRO A 170 34.13 -62.20 6.18
N PRO A 171 35.05 -63.13 5.87
CA PRO A 171 34.90 -64.55 6.20
C PRO A 171 34.81 -64.79 7.72
N PRO A 172 34.13 -65.88 8.16
CA PRO A 172 33.92 -66.15 9.58
C PRO A 172 35.23 -66.57 10.25
N SER A 173 35.92 -65.59 10.80
CA SER A 173 36.99 -65.80 11.77
C SER A 173 36.37 -65.67 13.16
N SER A 174 36.38 -66.79 13.88
CA SER A 174 35.97 -66.94 15.26
C SER A 174 36.65 -65.92 16.18
N SER A 175 35.98 -64.78 16.37
CA SER A 175 36.09 -63.98 17.59
C SER A 175 34.78 -63.23 17.76
N GLN A 176 34.19 -63.42 18.93
CA GLN A 176 32.90 -62.87 19.34
C GLN A 176 32.91 -61.36 19.15
N SER A 177 32.39 -60.89 18.03
CA SER A 177 32.04 -59.49 17.84
C SER A 177 30.54 -59.40 18.01
N ALA A 178 30.13 -59.33 19.28
CA ALA A 178 28.77 -58.99 19.63
C ALA A 178 28.35 -57.76 18.81
N ALA A 179 27.23 -57.86 18.08
CA ALA A 179 26.62 -56.72 17.42
C ALA A 179 26.46 -55.63 18.47
N ARG A 180 27.35 -54.61 18.44
CA ARG A 180 27.20 -53.48 19.34
C ARG A 180 25.89 -52.83 18.95
N PRO A 181 24.93 -52.67 19.89
CA PRO A 181 23.76 -51.87 19.61
C PRO A 181 24.24 -50.49 19.13
N ALA A 182 23.48 -49.85 18.23
CA ALA A 182 23.73 -48.48 17.83
C ALA A 182 23.67 -47.59 19.09
N THR A 183 24.81 -47.45 19.78
CA THR A 183 24.93 -46.64 20.98
C THR A 183 25.05 -45.21 20.52
N TRP A 184 24.11 -44.35 20.92
CA TRP A 184 24.27 -42.92 20.76
C TRP A 184 25.62 -42.49 21.34
N ALA A 185 26.50 -41.99 20.47
CA ALA A 185 27.78 -41.44 20.88
C ALA A 185 27.54 -39.99 21.31
N TYR A 186 27.38 -39.79 22.62
CA TYR A 186 27.27 -38.44 23.19
C TYR A 186 28.66 -37.82 23.27
N ALA A 187 28.91 -36.78 22.49
CA ALA A 187 30.11 -35.96 22.59
C ALA A 187 29.77 -34.65 23.30
N LYS A 188 30.51 -34.32 24.36
CA LYS A 188 30.39 -33.02 25.03
C LYS A 188 30.90 -31.93 24.08
N PHE A 189 29.98 -31.10 23.57
CA PHE A 189 30.33 -30.02 22.64
C PHE A 189 30.85 -28.76 23.36
N ALA A 190 30.24 -28.36 24.47
CA ALA A 190 30.63 -27.15 25.20
C ALA A 190 30.19 -27.17 26.67
N SER A 191 30.70 -26.21 27.45
CA SER A 191 30.32 -25.98 28.85
C SER A 191 30.12 -24.48 29.07
N ILE A 192 28.92 -24.08 29.49
CA ILE A 192 28.57 -22.68 29.76
C ILE A 192 28.30 -22.55 31.25
N VAL A 193 28.98 -21.62 31.89
CA VAL A 193 28.78 -21.35 33.32
C VAL A 193 27.50 -20.54 33.48
N CYS A 194 26.57 -21.06 34.26
CA CYS A 194 25.33 -20.37 34.61
C CYS A 194 25.16 -20.38 36.13
N SER A 195 24.53 -19.33 36.67
CA SER A 195 24.33 -19.16 38.11
C SER A 195 22.85 -19.33 38.44
N ASP A 196 22.51 -20.27 39.33
CA ASP A 196 21.13 -20.55 39.75
C ASP A 196 20.14 -20.74 38.57
N SER A 197 20.58 -21.47 37.55
CA SER A 197 19.79 -21.78 36.36
C SER A 197 18.99 -23.07 36.53
N ARG A 198 17.70 -23.01 36.19
CA ARG A 198 16.79 -24.17 36.26
C ARG A 198 15.99 -24.44 35.00
N VAL A 199 15.93 -23.46 34.10
CA VAL A 199 15.10 -23.51 32.90
C VAL A 199 15.90 -23.08 31.69
N CYS A 200 15.68 -23.78 30.59
CA CYS A 200 16.22 -23.43 29.30
C CYS A 200 15.25 -23.85 28.19
N ALA A 201 15.34 -23.18 27.05
CA ALA A 201 14.63 -23.54 25.84
C ALA A 201 15.55 -23.36 24.63
N ILE A 202 15.41 -24.27 23.67
CA ILE A 202 16.13 -24.25 22.41
C ILE A 202 15.16 -23.89 21.27
N SER A 203 15.65 -23.08 20.35
CA SER A 203 14.94 -22.77 19.10
C SER A 203 14.71 -24.05 18.27
N LEU A 204 13.58 -24.13 17.56
CA LEU A 204 13.30 -25.21 16.61
C LEU A 204 14.32 -25.26 15.46
N ARG A 205 14.95 -24.13 15.14
CA ARG A 205 16.02 -24.05 14.13
C ARG A 205 17.36 -24.54 14.67
N GLY A 206 17.49 -24.76 15.99
CA GLY A 206 18.72 -25.22 16.63
C GLY A 206 19.85 -24.17 16.65
N ASP A 207 19.54 -22.90 16.42
CA ASP A 207 20.48 -21.78 16.32
C ASP A 207 20.63 -20.97 17.62
N LEU A 208 19.63 -21.03 18.50
CA LEU A 208 19.56 -20.24 19.73
C LEU A 208 19.19 -21.10 20.93
N LEU A 209 19.92 -20.93 22.02
CA LEU A 209 19.62 -21.46 23.35
C LEU A 209 19.36 -20.30 24.32
N GLY A 210 18.17 -20.29 24.92
CA GLY A 210 17.81 -19.35 25.99
C GLY A 210 17.84 -20.04 27.35
N VAL A 211 18.57 -19.50 28.32
CA VAL A 211 18.71 -20.06 29.67
C VAL A 211 18.33 -19.00 30.70
N GLY A 212 17.46 -19.33 31.66
CA GLY A 212 17.22 -18.44 32.80
C GLY A 212 18.40 -18.52 33.77
N THR A 213 19.03 -17.38 34.10
CA THR A 213 20.19 -17.32 35.01
C THR A 213 20.06 -16.16 35.99
N LYS A 214 20.70 -16.29 37.15
CA LYS A 214 20.92 -15.20 38.09
C LYS A 214 22.05 -14.31 37.58
N LEU A 215 21.81 -13.01 37.54
CA LEU A 215 22.77 -11.99 37.11
C LEU A 215 23.29 -11.15 38.29
N GLY A 216 22.51 -11.04 39.36
CA GLY A 216 22.88 -10.30 40.57
C GLY A 216 22.08 -10.78 41.80
N PRO A 217 22.21 -10.11 42.96
CA PRO A 217 21.56 -10.52 44.20
C PRO A 217 20.04 -10.64 44.10
N ASP A 218 19.40 -9.68 43.42
CA ASP A 218 17.94 -9.60 43.21
C ASP A 218 17.62 -9.33 41.72
N SER A 219 18.44 -9.89 40.83
CA SER A 219 18.30 -9.72 39.38
C SER A 219 18.52 -11.06 38.68
N HIS A 220 17.47 -11.51 38.01
CA HIS A 220 17.45 -12.71 37.19
C HIS A 220 17.14 -12.32 35.75
N GLY A 221 17.70 -13.06 34.81
CA GLY A 221 17.66 -12.68 33.42
C GLY A 221 17.79 -13.86 32.48
N LEU A 222 17.63 -13.56 31.20
CA LEU A 222 17.77 -14.50 30.12
C LEU A 222 19.21 -14.43 29.58
N LEU A 223 19.91 -15.54 29.61
CA LEU A 223 21.15 -15.77 28.89
C LEU A 223 20.82 -16.38 27.53
N GLN A 224 21.04 -15.62 26.46
CA GLN A 224 20.93 -16.07 25.09
C GLN A 224 22.30 -16.50 24.57
N VAL A 225 22.36 -17.68 23.97
CA VAL A 225 23.58 -18.29 23.43
C VAL A 225 23.32 -18.72 22.00
N SER A 226 24.15 -18.26 21.06
CA SER A 226 24.17 -18.80 19.71
C SER A 226 24.78 -20.21 19.71
N LEU A 227 24.09 -21.15 19.10
CA LEU A 227 24.58 -22.53 18.93
C LEU A 227 25.45 -22.68 17.67
N LEU A 228 25.43 -21.70 16.77
CA LEU A 228 26.33 -21.61 15.62
C LEU A 228 27.72 -21.10 16.04
N ASP A 229 27.75 -20.14 16.97
CA ASP A 229 28.97 -19.63 17.60
C ASP A 229 28.75 -19.48 19.10
N ILE A 230 29.29 -20.42 19.87
CA ILE A 230 29.12 -20.45 21.32
C ILE A 230 29.80 -19.27 22.02
N GLN A 231 30.63 -18.47 21.36
CA GLN A 231 31.18 -17.25 21.97
C GLN A 231 30.19 -16.08 21.90
N HIS A 232 29.21 -16.15 21.00
CA HIS A 232 28.20 -15.12 20.84
C HIS A 232 27.06 -15.29 21.86
N ARG A 233 27.13 -14.50 22.94
CA ARG A 233 26.19 -14.59 24.07
C ARG A 233 25.72 -13.22 24.53
N ALA A 234 24.48 -13.12 24.98
CA ALA A 234 23.91 -11.92 25.57
C ALA A 234 23.15 -12.26 26.85
N SER A 235 23.32 -11.45 27.90
CA SER A 235 22.59 -11.58 29.17
C SER A 235 21.67 -10.39 29.35
N ILE A 236 20.38 -10.64 29.52
CA ILE A 236 19.34 -9.61 29.58
C ILE A 236 18.64 -9.71 30.94
N PRO A 237 18.77 -8.72 31.83
CA PRO A 237 18.06 -8.70 33.11
C PRO A 237 16.57 -8.44 32.89
N LEU A 238 15.71 -9.29 33.44
CA LEU A 238 14.26 -9.27 33.19
C LEU A 238 13.43 -9.32 34.47
N HIS A 239 13.80 -10.17 35.42
CA HIS A 239 13.00 -10.46 36.60
C HIS A 239 13.75 -10.18 37.89
N ARG A 240 13.02 -9.87 38.97
CA ARG A 240 13.63 -9.78 40.31
C ARG A 240 13.80 -11.17 40.93
N LEU A 241 12.83 -12.05 40.66
CA LEU A 241 12.83 -13.43 41.13
C LEU A 241 13.33 -14.41 40.06
N ALA A 242 13.69 -15.62 40.50
CA ALA A 242 14.21 -16.65 39.61
C ALA A 242 13.19 -17.03 38.53
N ILE A 243 13.65 -17.04 37.29
CA ILE A 243 12.86 -17.42 36.12
C ILE A 243 12.35 -18.86 36.31
N ARG A 244 11.07 -19.06 36.01
CA ARG A 244 10.34 -20.32 36.18
C ARG A 244 10.03 -21.00 34.86
N ASP A 245 9.96 -20.24 33.78
CA ASP A 245 9.75 -20.79 32.45
C ASP A 245 10.38 -19.90 31.38
N VAL A 246 10.82 -20.53 30.29
CA VAL A 246 11.39 -19.90 29.10
C VAL A 246 10.80 -20.59 27.88
N ALA A 247 10.24 -19.84 26.94
CA ALA A 247 9.72 -20.37 25.69
C ALA A 247 10.25 -19.56 24.50
N VAL A 248 10.61 -20.25 23.42
CA VAL A 248 11.08 -19.62 22.18
C VAL A 248 9.99 -19.74 21.12
N SER A 249 9.71 -18.67 20.38
CA SER A 249 8.75 -18.69 19.28
C SER A 249 9.21 -19.62 18.15
N ALA A 250 8.26 -20.18 17.40
CA ALA A 250 8.58 -21.11 16.31
C ALA A 250 9.46 -20.46 15.22
N ASP A 251 9.29 -19.16 14.99
CA ASP A 251 10.11 -18.38 14.04
C ASP A 251 11.43 -17.86 14.65
N SER A 252 11.75 -18.26 15.89
CA SER A 252 12.97 -17.90 16.61
C SER A 252 13.17 -16.40 16.84
N LYS A 253 12.14 -15.57 16.66
CA LYS A 253 12.20 -14.10 16.80
C LYS A 253 11.91 -13.58 18.20
N TYR A 254 11.23 -14.37 19.03
CA TYR A 254 10.80 -13.95 20.36
C TYR A 254 11.12 -15.02 21.39
N VAL A 255 11.52 -14.57 22.58
CA VAL A 255 11.69 -15.41 23.77
C VAL A 255 10.81 -14.85 24.88
N ALA A 256 9.90 -15.66 25.39
CA ALA A 256 9.05 -15.35 26.51
C ALA A 256 9.67 -15.91 27.81
N THR A 257 9.61 -15.13 28.88
CA THR A 257 10.12 -15.51 30.20
C THR A 257 9.11 -15.13 31.28
N THR A 258 8.92 -16.02 32.26
CA THR A 258 8.06 -15.78 33.41
C THR A 258 8.79 -16.03 34.71
N ALA A 259 8.44 -15.27 35.74
CA ALA A 259 8.85 -15.51 37.12
C ALA A 259 7.67 -15.24 38.06
N MET A 260 7.87 -15.54 39.35
CA MET A 260 6.86 -15.28 40.40
C MET A 260 6.78 -13.80 40.81
N ASP A 261 7.38 -12.88 40.04
CA ASP A 261 7.35 -11.44 40.28
C ASP A 261 6.14 -10.74 39.63
N GLY A 262 5.19 -11.53 39.12
CA GLY A 262 3.94 -11.06 38.53
C GLY A 262 4.10 -10.47 37.12
N LYS A 263 5.24 -10.72 36.46
CA LYS A 263 5.53 -10.20 35.11
C LYS A 263 5.80 -11.33 34.12
N LEU A 264 5.38 -11.09 32.88
CA LEU A 264 5.78 -11.83 31.68
C LEU A 264 6.61 -10.87 30.83
N HIS A 265 7.83 -11.26 30.45
CA HIS A 265 8.64 -10.48 29.52
C HIS A 265 8.79 -11.23 28.20
N ILE A 266 8.60 -10.50 27.09
CA ILE A 266 8.85 -10.99 25.73
C ILE A 266 10.02 -10.21 25.16
N VAL A 267 11.09 -10.91 24.84
CA VAL A 267 12.34 -10.36 24.32
C VAL A 267 12.47 -10.69 22.84
N ARG A 268 12.80 -9.70 22.02
CA ARG A 268 13.12 -9.92 20.60
C ARG A 268 14.57 -10.39 20.47
N THR A 269 14.79 -11.47 19.74
CA THR A 269 16.12 -11.98 19.39
C THR A 269 16.64 -11.20 18.18
N SER A 270 17.40 -10.14 18.43
CA SER A 270 18.17 -9.46 17.37
C SER A 270 19.47 -10.22 17.14
N MET A 271 19.40 -11.35 16.43
CA MET A 271 20.59 -11.88 15.77
C MET A 271 20.74 -11.13 14.44
N THR A 272 21.54 -10.07 14.43
CA THR A 272 22.14 -9.53 13.20
C THR A 272 23.40 -10.30 12.86
#